data_AF-A0A1D6PF76-F1
#
_entry.id   AF-A0A1D6PF76-F1
#
_cell.length_a   1.000
_cell.length_b   1.000
_cell.length_c   1.000
_cell.angle_alpha   90.00
_cell.angle_beta   90.00
_cell.angle_gamma   90.00
#
_symmetry.space_group_name_H-M   'P 1'
#
loop_
_entity.id
_entity.type
_entity.pdbx_description
1 polymer ?
#
loop_
_entity_poly.entity_id
_entity_poly.type
_entity_poly.pdbx_seq_one_letter_code
_entity_poly.pdbx_strand_id
1 'polypeptide(L)'
;MYRFSCDQSGFDIRCARVHILGFSFHSSSGECNISASPAEDDPIELLGKQLRLGRGDDVFEKIFSNSLHALQVVQFYYWKKHELAARREQSVVSSGTVCCPVTHHSKGTELPLPCNHALAQTIFGSYNTEEIVQWNDFALAVAMWEKYSEELKKQLLTFLPYWLSNETIYVVDTSELQRAEPI
;
A
#
# COMPACT_ATOMS: atom_id res chain seq x y z
N MET A 1 2.34 -11.93 -12.49
CA MET A 1 3.47 -10.99 -12.38
C MET A 1 3.38 -10.04 -13.57
N TYR A 2 2.92 -8.80 -13.39
CA TYR A 2 2.83 -7.83 -14.49
C TYR A 2 4.20 -7.15 -14.64
N ARG A 3 5.00 -7.59 -15.61
CA ARG A 3 6.32 -7.04 -15.92
C ARG A 3 6.18 -6.28 -17.25
N PHE A 4 6.32 -4.96 -17.22
CA PHE A 4 6.50 -4.20 -18.45
C PHE A 4 7.95 -4.36 -18.90
N SER A 5 8.18 -4.94 -20.07
CA SER A 5 9.51 -5.06 -20.68
C SER A 5 9.91 -3.68 -21.21
N CYS A 6 10.73 -2.96 -20.46
CA CYS A 6 11.55 -1.88 -20.99
C CYS A 6 12.99 -2.35 -20.87
N ASP A 7 13.75 -2.30 -21.97
CA ASP A 7 15.10 -2.87 -22.13
C ASP A 7 16.19 -2.12 -21.33
N GLN A 8 15.84 -1.55 -20.18
CA GLN A 8 16.73 -1.03 -19.16
C GLN A 8 16.36 -1.67 -17.83
N SER A 9 17.35 -2.20 -17.13
CA SER A 9 17.22 -2.87 -15.83
C SER A 9 16.17 -2.27 -14.88
N GLY A 10 15.35 -3.14 -14.27
CA GLY A 10 14.84 -2.91 -12.92
C GLY A 10 13.78 -1.81 -12.72
N PHE A 11 12.74 -1.74 -13.55
CA PHE A 11 11.57 -0.91 -13.22
C PHE A 11 10.51 -1.73 -12.47
N ASP A 12 10.49 -1.65 -11.14
CA ASP A 12 9.39 -2.18 -10.33
C ASP A 12 8.35 -1.10 -10.03
N ILE A 13 7.10 -1.36 -10.46
CA ILE A 13 6.00 -0.42 -10.30
C ILE A 13 5.69 -0.07 -8.84
N ARG A 14 5.96 -1.00 -7.90
CA ARG A 14 5.70 -0.78 -6.48
C ARG A 14 6.71 0.20 -5.91
N CYS A 15 8.00 -0.01 -6.21
CA CYS A 15 9.07 0.92 -5.84
C CYS A 15 8.80 2.31 -6.41
N ALA A 16 8.49 2.38 -7.71
CA ALA A 16 8.20 3.64 -8.38
C ALA A 16 7.02 4.38 -7.73
N ARG A 17 5.91 3.70 -7.45
CA ARG A 17 4.73 4.33 -6.84
C ARG A 17 4.95 4.74 -5.39
N VAL A 18 5.59 3.91 -4.58
CA VAL A 18 5.90 4.24 -3.18
C VAL A 18 6.82 5.46 -3.12
N HIS A 19 7.84 5.51 -3.98
CA HIS A 19 8.74 6.65 -4.10
C HIS A 19 8.01 7.94 -4.52
N ILE A 20 7.18 7.88 -5.56
CA ILE A 20 6.41 9.05 -6.02
C ILE A 20 5.49 9.58 -4.93
N LEU A 21 4.96 8.70 -4.08
CA LEU A 21 4.12 9.07 -2.94
C LEU A 21 4.93 9.55 -1.71
N GLY A 22 6.26 9.68 -1.84
CA GLY A 22 7.16 10.18 -0.81
C GLY A 22 7.51 9.16 0.27
N PHE A 23 7.46 7.86 -0.04
CA PHE A 23 7.81 6.80 0.89
C PHE A 23 9.02 5.99 0.38
N SER A 24 9.65 5.25 1.29
CA SER A 24 10.74 4.31 1.04
C SER A 24 10.44 2.97 1.71
N PHE A 25 11.06 1.90 1.24
CA PHE A 25 10.97 0.58 1.87
C PHE A 25 12.20 0.33 2.76
N HIS A 26 11.97 -0.17 3.96
CA HIS A 26 13.00 -0.48 4.93
C HIS A 26 12.94 -1.95 5.34
N SER A 27 14.10 -2.53 5.66
CA SER A 27 14.14 -3.89 6.21
C SER A 27 13.34 -3.98 7.51
N SER A 28 12.64 -5.11 7.72
CA SER A 28 11.97 -5.39 8.99
C SER A 28 12.94 -5.88 10.07
N SER A 29 14.12 -6.39 9.71
CA SER A 29 15.16 -6.76 10.68
C SER A 29 15.88 -5.49 11.13
N GLY A 30 15.83 -5.18 12.43
CA GLY A 30 16.54 -4.05 13.03
C GLY A 30 18.07 -4.20 13.03
N GLU A 31 18.59 -5.23 12.39
CA GLU A 31 20.02 -5.51 12.25
C GLU A 31 20.39 -5.26 10.79
N CYS A 32 21.30 -4.31 10.57
CA CYS A 32 22.18 -4.37 9.40
C CYS A 32 22.81 -5.77 9.44
N ASN A 33 22.35 -6.66 8.58
CA ASN A 33 22.95 -7.98 8.41
C ASN A 33 24.38 -7.80 7.90
N ILE A 34 25.32 -7.59 8.82
CA ILE A 34 26.76 -7.74 8.59
C ILE A 34 27.15 -9.23 8.75
N SER A 35 26.20 -10.11 9.10
CA SER A 35 26.47 -11.52 9.38
C SER A 35 25.64 -12.54 8.60
N ALA A 36 25.13 -12.20 7.42
CA ALA A 36 24.71 -13.20 6.43
C ALA A 36 25.71 -13.18 5.28
N SER A 37 26.26 -14.35 4.93
CA SER A 37 27.18 -14.48 3.79
C SER A 37 26.52 -13.95 2.49
N PRO A 38 27.31 -13.44 1.54
CA PRO A 38 26.82 -12.75 0.35
C PRO A 38 26.32 -13.76 -0.69
N ALA A 39 25.22 -14.42 -0.41
CA ALA A 39 24.25 -14.63 -1.47
C ALA A 39 23.41 -13.37 -1.45
N GLU A 40 23.84 -12.35 -2.21
CA GLU A 40 23.06 -11.13 -2.42
C GLU A 40 21.69 -11.57 -2.92
N ASP A 41 20.69 -11.60 -2.02
CA ASP A 41 19.31 -11.74 -2.45
C ASP A 41 19.07 -10.66 -3.50
N ASP A 42 18.56 -11.04 -4.67
CA ASP A 42 18.19 -10.06 -5.70
C ASP A 42 17.35 -8.97 -5.01
N PRO A 43 17.71 -7.67 -5.14
CA PRO A 43 16.96 -6.58 -4.53
C PRO A 43 15.44 -6.67 -4.75
N ILE A 44 15.01 -7.27 -5.85
CA ILE A 44 13.59 -7.50 -6.16
C ILE A 44 12.96 -8.56 -5.24
N GLU A 45 13.70 -9.59 -4.82
CA GLU A 45 13.22 -10.60 -3.88
C GLU A 45 12.94 -10.02 -2.49
N LEU A 46 13.69 -8.99 -2.08
CA LEU A 46 13.44 -8.26 -0.84
C LEU A 46 12.04 -7.64 -0.80
N LEU A 47 11.47 -7.31 -1.96
CA LEU A 47 10.10 -6.79 -2.07
C LEU A 47 9.03 -7.83 -1.71
N GLY A 48 9.38 -9.12 -1.72
CA GLY A 48 8.52 -10.22 -1.28
C GLY A 48 8.59 -10.52 0.21
N LYS A 49 9.63 -10.02 0.90
CA LYS A 49 9.86 -10.22 2.33
C LYS A 49 9.11 -9.19 3.17
N GLN A 50 9.01 -9.48 4.47
CA GLN A 50 8.48 -8.52 5.44
C GLN A 50 9.33 -7.24 5.44
N LEU A 51 8.67 -6.10 5.49
CA LEU A 51 9.33 -4.80 5.39
C LEU A 51 8.56 -3.71 6.13
N ARG A 52 9.16 -2.54 6.25
CA ARG A 52 8.57 -1.33 6.85
C ARG A 52 8.54 -0.20 5.82
N LEU A 53 7.72 0.82 6.11
CA LEU A 53 7.66 2.05 5.32
C LEU A 53 8.42 3.15 6.04
N GLY A 54 9.23 3.88 5.29
CA GLY A 54 9.89 5.10 5.73
C GLY A 54 9.42 6.32 4.96
N ARG A 55 9.68 7.49 5.53
CA ARG A 55 9.54 8.81 4.89
C ARG A 55 10.54 9.76 5.52
N GLY A 56 11.46 10.29 4.72
CA GLY A 56 12.58 11.07 5.23
C GLY A 56 13.43 10.22 6.19
N ASP A 57 13.71 10.75 7.38
CA ASP A 57 14.48 10.04 8.41
C ASP A 57 13.62 9.14 9.32
N ASP A 58 12.30 9.11 9.12
CA ASP A 58 11.37 8.38 9.98
C ASP A 58 10.96 7.03 9.36
N VAL A 59 10.94 5.98 10.17
CA VAL A 59 10.37 4.68 9.79
C VAL A 59 9.19 4.32 10.66
N PHE A 60 8.11 3.90 10.01
CA PHE A 60 6.88 3.46 10.64
C PHE A 60 7.03 2.06 11.25
N GLU A 61 6.58 1.89 12.50
CA GLU A 61 6.76 0.64 13.26
C GLU A 61 6.16 -0.60 12.60
N LYS A 62 5.01 -0.43 11.92
CA LYS A 62 4.27 -1.57 11.37
C LYS A 62 5.11 -2.33 10.36
N ILE A 63 5.20 -3.63 10.59
CA ILE A 63 5.75 -4.58 9.63
C ILE A 63 4.64 -4.96 8.65
N PHE A 64 4.88 -4.72 7.37
CA PHE A 64 4.03 -5.17 6.27
C PHE A 64 4.51 -6.52 5.78
N SER A 65 3.56 -7.33 5.30
CA SER A 65 3.82 -8.67 4.80
C SER A 65 4.78 -8.68 3.59
N ASN A 66 4.68 -7.67 2.74
CA ASN A 66 5.52 -7.43 1.57
C ASN A 66 5.27 -6.01 1.01
N SER A 67 6.02 -5.65 -0.03
CA SER A 67 5.90 -4.35 -0.73
C SER A 67 4.52 -4.08 -1.32
N LEU A 68 3.77 -5.11 -1.74
CA LEU A 68 2.44 -4.94 -2.31
C LEU A 68 1.45 -4.55 -1.22
N HIS A 69 1.47 -5.25 -0.08
CA HIS A 69 0.64 -4.90 1.08
C HIS A 69 0.93 -3.46 1.54
N ALA A 70 2.21 -3.09 1.67
CA ALA A 70 2.60 -1.73 2.01
C ALA A 70 2.07 -0.69 1.00
N LEU A 71 2.24 -0.92 -0.30
CA LEU A 71 1.72 -0.02 -1.33
C LEU A 71 0.19 0.11 -1.28
N GLN A 72 -0.55 -0.98 -1.07
CA GLN A 72 -2.01 -0.95 -0.96
C GLN A 72 -2.47 -0.03 0.18
N VAL A 73 -1.80 -0.09 1.33
CA VAL A 73 -2.10 0.77 2.48
C VAL A 73 -1.76 2.24 2.18
N VAL A 74 -0.62 2.51 1.54
CA VAL A 74 -0.25 3.88 1.12
C VAL A 74 -1.29 4.46 0.15
N GLN A 75 -1.71 3.69 -0.85
CA GLN A 75 -2.73 4.12 -1.80
C GLN A 75 -4.07 4.37 -1.12
N PHE A 76 -4.44 3.51 -0.15
CA PHE A 76 -5.66 3.70 0.63
C PHE A 76 -5.61 4.96 1.50
N TYR A 77 -4.46 5.26 2.11
CA TYR A 77 -4.25 6.49 2.88
C TYR A 77 -4.56 7.74 2.04
N TYR A 78 -3.98 7.84 0.84
CA TYR A 78 -4.25 8.98 -0.06
C TYR A 78 -5.69 8.99 -0.58
N TRP A 79 -6.27 7.82 -0.87
CA TRP A 79 -7.67 7.72 -1.31
C TRP A 79 -8.64 8.22 -0.23
N LYS A 80 -8.42 7.82 1.03
CA LYS A 80 -9.29 8.11 2.17
C LYS A 80 -8.90 9.35 2.95
N LYS A 81 -8.00 10.18 2.42
CA LYS A 81 -7.44 11.35 3.09
C LYS A 81 -8.49 12.31 3.67
N HIS A 82 -9.55 12.58 2.93
CA HIS A 82 -10.65 13.44 3.39
C HIS A 82 -11.47 12.80 4.53
N GLU A 83 -11.69 11.49 4.50
CA GLU A 83 -12.36 10.76 5.58
C GLU A 83 -11.50 10.71 6.85
N LEU A 84 -10.17 10.61 6.69
CA LEU A 84 -9.21 10.67 7.80
C LEU A 84 -9.24 12.03 8.49
N ALA A 85 -9.29 13.13 7.72
CA ALA A 85 -9.41 14.48 8.25
C ALA A 85 -10.70 14.66 9.08
N ALA A 86 -11.84 14.20 8.57
CA ALA A 86 -13.12 14.28 9.29
C ALA A 86 -13.11 13.47 10.61
N ARG A 87 -12.45 12.30 10.62
CA ARG A 87 -12.33 11.48 11.84
C ARG A 87 -11.40 12.09 12.88
N ARG A 88 -10.35 12.80 12.45
CA ARG A 88 -9.47 13.54 13.37
C ARG A 88 -10.26 14.61 14.11
N GLU A 89 -11.06 15.39 13.40
CA GLU A 89 -11.89 16.45 14.00
C GLU A 89 -12.89 15.90 15.02
N GLN A 90 -13.45 14.71 14.77
CA GLN A 90 -14.35 14.03 15.70
C GLN A 90 -13.62 13.43 16.92
N SER A 91 -12.39 12.93 16.74
CA SER A 91 -11.57 12.34 17.80
C SER A 91 -11.08 13.37 18.82
N VAL A 92 -10.83 14.62 18.41
CA VAL A 92 -10.44 15.73 19.32
C VAL A 92 -11.52 15.99 20.39
N VAL A 93 -12.78 15.61 20.14
CA VAL A 93 -13.90 15.75 21.09
C VAL A 93 -13.99 14.58 22.08
N SER A 94 -13.34 13.44 21.81
CA SER A 94 -13.41 12.23 22.63
C SER A 94 -12.02 11.74 23.00
N SER A 95 -11.45 12.34 24.05
CA SER A 95 -10.15 11.96 24.62
C SER A 95 -10.13 10.50 25.08
N GLY A 96 -9.42 9.65 24.34
CA GLY A 96 -9.13 8.27 24.70
C GLY A 96 -7.93 7.75 23.92
N THR A 97 -6.77 7.75 24.57
CA THR A 97 -5.50 7.10 24.22
C THR A 97 -5.27 6.81 22.73
N VAL A 98 -4.79 7.82 22.00
CA VAL A 98 -4.21 7.61 20.67
C VAL A 98 -2.91 6.83 20.85
N CYS A 99 -2.86 5.58 20.39
CA CYS A 99 -1.58 4.89 20.22
C CYS A 99 -0.76 5.71 19.22
N CYS A 100 0.21 6.46 19.73
CA CYS A 100 1.20 7.09 18.89
C CYS A 100 1.94 5.97 18.14
N PRO A 101 1.95 5.97 16.80
CA PRO A 101 2.81 5.07 16.06
C PRO A 101 4.25 5.43 16.42
N VAL A 102 5.00 4.46 16.94
CA VAL A 102 6.40 4.70 17.29
C VAL A 102 7.17 4.82 15.99
N THR A 103 7.70 6.00 15.70
CA THR A 103 8.68 6.15 14.64
C THR A 103 10.07 6.00 15.23
N HIS A 104 10.95 5.34 14.49
CA HIS A 104 12.37 5.30 14.82
C HIS A 104 13.17 5.96 13.71
N HIS A 105 14.22 6.66 14.10
CA HIS A 105 15.23 7.13 13.16
C HIS A 105 16.11 5.95 12.77
N SER A 106 16.04 5.52 11.52
CA SER A 106 16.90 4.46 11.04
C SER A 106 17.67 4.91 9.81
N LYS A 107 18.86 5.45 10.05
CA LYS A 107 19.86 5.64 9.00
C LYS A 107 20.40 4.26 8.59
N GLY A 108 20.27 3.91 7.32
CA GLY A 108 20.90 2.72 6.73
C GLY A 108 20.08 1.43 6.68
N THR A 109 18.78 1.47 6.99
CA THR A 109 17.87 0.30 6.84
C THR A 109 17.04 0.32 5.55
N GLU A 110 17.17 1.38 4.74
CA GLU A 110 16.49 1.48 3.46
C GLU A 110 16.97 0.37 2.52
N LEU A 111 16.03 -0.28 1.84
CA LEU A 111 16.35 -1.36 0.92
C LEU A 111 17.00 -0.79 -0.35
N PRO A 112 18.11 -1.38 -0.85
CA PRO A 112 18.82 -0.91 -2.03
C PRO A 112 18.08 -1.33 -3.32
N LEU A 113 16.88 -0.78 -3.54
CA LEU A 113 15.99 -1.19 -4.61
C LEU A 113 16.33 -0.48 -5.92
N PRO A 114 16.39 -1.19 -7.05
CA PRO A 114 16.52 -0.56 -8.36
C PRO A 114 15.23 0.20 -8.66
N CYS A 115 15.26 1.52 -8.54
CA CYS A 115 14.14 2.39 -8.88
C CYS A 115 14.65 3.51 -9.79
N ASN A 116 14.27 3.46 -11.07
CA ASN A 116 14.52 4.59 -11.97
C ASN A 116 13.55 5.73 -11.64
N HIS A 117 13.99 6.66 -10.79
CA HIS A 117 13.18 7.77 -10.31
C HIS A 117 12.72 8.71 -11.44
N ALA A 118 13.57 8.94 -12.44
CA ALA A 118 13.22 9.79 -13.59
C ALA A 118 12.12 9.15 -14.44
N LEU A 119 12.20 7.84 -14.69
CA LEU A 119 11.16 7.09 -15.37
C LEU A 119 9.87 7.03 -14.55
N ALA A 120 9.97 6.86 -13.22
CA ALA A 120 8.81 6.88 -12.33
C ALA A 120 8.07 8.22 -12.38
N GLN A 121 8.80 9.35 -12.34
CA GLN A 121 8.22 10.69 -12.47
C GLN A 121 7.60 10.92 -13.85
N THR A 122 8.20 10.37 -14.91
CA THR A 122 7.66 10.47 -16.27
C THR A 122 6.34 9.71 -16.41
N ILE A 123 6.23 8.52 -15.80
CA ILE A 123 5.04 7.65 -15.90
C ILE A 123 3.92 8.10 -14.97
N PHE A 124 4.24 8.46 -13.73
CA PHE A 124 3.23 8.78 -12.70
C PHE A 124 3.02 10.28 -12.48
N GLY A 125 3.82 11.13 -13.13
CA GLY A 125 3.82 12.57 -12.93
C GLY A 125 4.54 12.99 -11.64
N SER A 126 4.55 14.30 -11.36
CA SER A 126 5.00 14.82 -10.07
C SER A 126 3.85 14.76 -9.06
N TYR A 127 4.11 14.14 -7.91
CA TYR A 127 3.23 14.28 -6.75
C TYR A 127 3.74 15.43 -5.88
N ASN A 128 2.83 16.16 -5.21
CA ASN A 128 3.21 17.19 -4.25
C ASN A 128 3.82 16.53 -3.00
N THR A 129 5.14 16.35 -3.01
CA THR A 129 5.91 15.80 -1.89
C THR A 129 5.94 16.73 -0.68
N GLU A 130 5.57 17.99 -0.85
CA GLU A 130 5.41 19.01 0.20
C GLU A 130 4.24 18.72 1.16
N GLU A 131 3.38 17.76 0.83
CA GLU A 131 2.28 17.37 1.69
C GLU A 131 2.80 16.68 2.95
N ILE A 132 2.54 17.28 4.11
CA ILE A 132 2.97 16.76 5.41
C ILE A 132 2.10 15.54 5.76
N VAL A 133 2.69 14.36 5.64
CA VAL A 133 2.09 13.11 6.12
C VAL A 133 2.31 13.01 7.62
N GLN A 134 1.22 12.91 8.37
CA GLN A 134 1.27 12.62 9.80
C GLN A 134 1.15 11.11 10.02
N TRP A 135 2.13 10.52 10.69
CA TRP A 135 2.12 9.09 10.99
C TRP A 135 0.89 8.65 11.80
N ASN A 136 0.33 9.53 12.64
CA ASN A 136 -0.93 9.29 13.35
C ASN A 136 -2.10 9.01 12.38
N ASP A 137 -2.24 9.79 11.32
CA ASP A 137 -3.28 9.53 10.32
C ASP A 137 -2.99 8.26 9.53
N PHE A 138 -1.71 7.99 9.27
CA PHE A 138 -1.30 6.79 8.57
C PHE A 138 -1.63 5.54 9.40
N ALA A 139 -1.43 5.58 10.72
CA ALA A 139 -1.86 4.52 11.63
C ALA A 139 -3.39 4.33 11.64
N LEU A 140 -4.16 5.43 11.60
CA LEU A 140 -5.61 5.36 11.45
C LEU A 140 -5.99 4.73 10.10
N ALA A 141 -5.29 5.08 9.02
CA ALA A 141 -5.53 4.54 7.69
C ALA A 141 -5.21 3.05 7.61
N VAL A 142 -4.17 2.57 8.30
CA VAL A 142 -3.89 1.14 8.46
C VAL A 142 -5.10 0.43 9.06
N ALA A 143 -5.61 0.90 10.20
CA ALA A 143 -6.75 0.26 10.87
C ALA A 143 -8.02 0.31 10.01
N MET A 144 -8.25 1.41 9.29
CA MET A 144 -9.35 1.53 8.34
C MET A 144 -9.20 0.57 7.16
N TRP A 145 -7.99 0.40 6.64
CA TRP A 145 -7.69 -0.53 5.54
C TRP A 145 -7.88 -1.98 5.96
N GLU A 146 -7.44 -2.36 7.17
CA GLU A 146 -7.65 -3.71 7.72
C GLU A 146 -9.14 -4.03 7.82
N LYS A 147 -9.93 -3.11 8.39
CA LYS A 147 -11.38 -3.26 8.46
C LYS A 147 -12.03 -3.33 7.07
N TYR A 148 -11.62 -2.45 6.16
CA TYR A 148 -12.13 -2.42 4.79
C TYR A 148 -11.82 -3.70 4.02
N SER A 149 -10.59 -4.22 4.13
CA SER A 149 -10.17 -5.44 3.46
C SER A 149 -10.89 -6.68 4.02
N GLU A 150 -11.17 -6.72 5.32
CA GLU A 150 -11.97 -7.79 5.93
C GLU A 150 -13.42 -7.77 5.40
N GLU A 151 -14.03 -6.60 5.30
CA GLU A 151 -15.38 -6.45 4.75
C GLU A 151 -15.43 -6.84 3.27
N LEU A 152 -14.45 -6.39 2.48
CA LEU A 152 -14.34 -6.78 1.07
C LEU A 152 -14.17 -8.29 0.92
N LYS A 153 -13.38 -8.93 1.79
CA LYS A 153 -13.24 -10.39 1.82
C LYS A 153 -14.57 -11.08 2.09
N LYS A 154 -15.37 -10.58 3.04
CA LYS A 154 -16.71 -11.14 3.33
C LYS A 154 -17.62 -11.02 2.11
N GLN A 155 -17.67 -9.85 1.49
CA GLN A 155 -18.45 -9.63 0.27
C GLN A 155 -18.01 -10.55 -0.87
N LEU A 156 -16.71 -10.68 -1.11
CA LEU A 156 -16.16 -11.59 -2.11
C LEU A 156 -16.62 -13.03 -1.87
N LEU A 157 -16.58 -13.52 -0.62
CA LEU A 157 -17.05 -14.86 -0.28
C LEU A 157 -18.56 -15.02 -0.47
N THR A 158 -19.34 -13.96 -0.23
CA THR A 158 -20.79 -13.96 -0.47
C THR A 158 -21.14 -14.00 -1.95
N PHE A 159 -20.41 -13.28 -2.80
CA PHE A 159 -20.67 -13.23 -4.25
C PHE A 159 -20.07 -14.41 -5.02
N LEU A 160 -19.04 -15.07 -4.49
CA LEU A 160 -18.35 -16.16 -5.19
C LEU A 160 -19.29 -17.27 -5.70
N PRO A 161 -20.27 -17.79 -4.93
CA PRO A 161 -21.21 -18.78 -5.45
C PRO A 161 -22.03 -18.25 -6.63
N TYR A 162 -22.50 -17.00 -6.55
CA TYR A 162 -23.24 -16.36 -7.63
C TYR A 162 -22.39 -16.23 -8.90
N TRP A 163 -21.13 -15.78 -8.76
CA TRP A 163 -20.22 -15.65 -9.90
C TRP A 163 -19.91 -16.99 -10.57
N LEU A 164 -19.74 -18.05 -9.78
CA LEU A 164 -19.53 -19.39 -10.30
C LEU A 164 -20.78 -19.93 -11.02
N SER A 165 -21.98 -19.69 -10.49
CA SER A 165 -23.22 -20.15 -11.11
C SER A 165 -23.60 -19.40 -12.38
N ASN A 166 -23.23 -18.12 -12.50
CA ASN A 166 -23.60 -17.27 -13.63
C ASN A 166 -22.45 -17.02 -14.60
N GLU A 167 -21.26 -17.57 -14.34
CA GLU A 167 -20.03 -17.38 -15.14
C GLU A 167 -19.66 -15.90 -15.38
N THR A 168 -20.07 -15.01 -14.46
CA THR A 168 -19.84 -13.57 -14.57
C THR A 168 -19.52 -12.97 -13.19
N ILE A 169 -18.61 -12.01 -13.15
CA ILE A 169 -18.29 -11.22 -11.94
C ILE A 169 -19.23 -10.03 -11.74
N TYR A 170 -20.07 -9.75 -12.73
CA TYR A 170 -21.07 -8.69 -12.64
C TYR A 170 -22.32 -9.26 -11.99
N VAL A 171 -22.81 -8.58 -10.95
CA VAL A 171 -24.14 -8.87 -10.42
C VAL A 171 -25.13 -8.28 -11.42
N VAL A 172 -25.73 -9.15 -12.24
CA VAL A 172 -26.78 -8.77 -13.17
C VAL A 172 -28.05 -8.59 -12.36
N ASP A 173 -28.57 -7.36 -12.34
CA ASP A 173 -29.88 -7.09 -11.77
C ASP A 173 -30.93 -7.80 -12.64
N THR A 174 -31.67 -8.75 -12.04
CA THR A 174 -32.70 -9.52 -12.73
C THR A 174 -33.86 -8.63 -13.22
N SER A 175 -33.99 -7.41 -12.70
CA SER A 175 -34.95 -6.42 -13.20
C SER A 175 -34.58 -5.81 -14.55
N GLU A 176 -33.30 -5.88 -14.97
CA GLU A 176 -32.88 -5.43 -16.31
C GLU A 176 -33.15 -6.47 -17.40
N LEU A 177 -33.24 -7.76 -17.04
CA LEU A 177 -33.58 -8.86 -17.96
C LEU A 177 -35.05 -8.86 -18.39
N GLN A 178 -35.96 -8.23 -17.63
CA GLN A 178 -37.40 -8.18 -17.96
C GLN A 178 -37.76 -7.09 -18.99
N ARG A 179 -36.82 -6.23 -19.39
CA ARG A 179 -37.09 -5.12 -20.32
C ARG A 179 -36.87 -5.46 -21.80
N ALA A 180 -36.40 -6.66 -22.10
CA ALA A 180 -36.27 -7.16 -23.47
C ALA A 180 -37.49 -8.01 -23.85
N GLU A 181 -38.62 -7.37 -24.13
CA GLU A 181 -39.72 -8.03 -24.84
C GLU A 181 -39.35 -8.22 -26.33
N PRO A 182 -39.77 -9.31 -26.99
CA PRO A 182 -39.48 -9.53 -28.39
C PRO A 182 -40.34 -8.58 -29.26
N ILE A 183 -39.70 -7.99 -30.29
CA ILE A 183 -40.35 -7.26 -31.39
C ILE A 183 -41.09 -8.25 -32.30
#